data_AF-A0A218UBV3-F1
#
_entry.id   AF-A0A218UBV3-F1
#
_cell.length_a   1.000
_cell.length_b   1.000
_cell.length_c   1.000
_cell.angle_alpha   90.00
_cell.angle_beta   90.00
_cell.angle_gamma   90.00
#
_symmetry.space_group_name_H-M   'P 1'
#
loop_
_entity.id
_entity.type
_entity.pdbx_description
1 polymer ?
#
loop_
_entity_poly.entity_id
_entity_poly.type
_entity_poly.pdbx_seq_one_letter_code
_entity_poly.pdbx_strand_id
1 'polypeptide(L)'
;MAAAARALRVLPRALRVPSATRQLHSSPVCLKARAARVRAGRGDKAVTYEQAHAPHHIGHRKGWLSLHTGNLCGEAGAAQRAIEDAFLRRFLAGTFPGLLADELVLKRRGNLLVVCALLGRALPPHKLYFLLGYAETLLGNFYKCPVRLELQTVPTRVPYKYL
;
A
#
# COMPACT_ATOMS: atom_id res chain seq x y z
N MET A 1 -7.18 83.27 -33.02
CA MET A 1 -6.10 82.40 -33.54
C MET A 1 -5.13 82.08 -32.41
N ALA A 2 -4.56 80.86 -32.45
CA ALA A 2 -3.60 80.24 -31.50
C ALA A 2 -4.21 79.86 -30.13
N ALA A 3 -4.53 78.60 -29.78
CA ALA A 3 -3.89 77.26 -29.88
C ALA A 3 -3.08 76.88 -28.63
N ALA A 4 -3.51 75.75 -28.03
CA ALA A 4 -2.77 74.80 -27.17
C ALA A 4 -2.16 75.34 -25.84
N ALA A 5 -2.18 74.62 -24.71
CA ALA A 5 -1.96 73.19 -24.56
C ALA A 5 -2.66 72.63 -23.30
N ARG A 6 -3.24 71.44 -23.44
CA ARG A 6 -3.69 70.57 -22.35
C ARG A 6 -2.47 70.05 -21.59
N ALA A 7 -2.29 70.48 -20.34
CA ALA A 7 -1.47 69.77 -19.38
C ALA A 7 -2.34 68.77 -18.63
N LEU A 8 -2.32 67.50 -19.06
CA LEU A 8 -2.91 66.39 -18.32
C LEU A 8 -2.15 66.22 -17.00
N ARG A 9 -2.75 66.64 -15.89
CA ARG A 9 -2.28 66.30 -14.54
C ARG A 9 -2.43 64.79 -14.36
N VAL A 10 -1.32 64.07 -14.44
CA VAL A 10 -1.23 62.67 -14.02
C VAL A 10 -1.31 62.66 -12.49
N LEU A 11 -2.50 62.37 -11.95
CA LEU A 11 -2.65 62.00 -10.55
C LEU A 11 -1.84 60.71 -10.31
N PRO A 12 -0.94 60.67 -9.32
CA PRO A 12 -0.35 59.41 -8.92
C PRO A 12 -1.48 58.58 -8.32
N ARG A 13 -1.92 57.56 -9.07
CA ARG A 13 -2.86 56.56 -8.58
C ARG A 13 -2.10 55.80 -7.50
N ALA A 14 -2.23 56.22 -6.25
CA ALA A 14 -1.71 55.49 -5.10
C ALA A 14 -2.37 54.12 -5.12
N LEU A 15 -1.66 53.14 -5.68
CA LEU A 15 -2.05 51.74 -5.59
C LEU A 15 -2.01 51.42 -4.10
N ARG A 16 -3.19 51.30 -3.52
CA ARG A 16 -3.38 50.81 -2.16
C ARG A 16 -2.79 49.41 -2.15
N VAL A 17 -1.54 49.28 -1.70
CA VAL A 17 -0.92 47.98 -1.43
C VAL A 17 -1.89 47.31 -0.45
N PRO A 18 -2.56 46.20 -0.82
CA PRO A 18 -3.37 45.51 0.15
C PRO A 18 -2.41 45.18 1.28
N SER A 19 -2.68 45.69 2.48
CA SER A 19 -2.03 45.20 3.68
C SER A 19 -2.42 43.73 3.76
N ALA A 20 -1.61 42.86 3.16
CA ALA A 20 -1.70 41.44 3.36
C ALA A 20 -1.39 41.27 4.83
N THR A 21 -2.43 41.28 5.66
CA THR A 21 -2.39 40.74 7.00
C THR A 21 -1.98 39.29 6.80
N ARG A 22 -0.67 39.05 6.86
CA ARG A 22 -0.07 37.73 6.91
C ARG A 22 -0.60 37.14 8.21
N GLN A 23 -1.71 36.41 8.12
CA GLN A 23 -2.22 35.61 9.21
C GLN A 23 -1.19 34.50 9.42
N LEU A 24 -0.18 34.77 10.25
CA LEU A 24 0.77 33.76 10.68
C LEU A 24 -0.02 32.77 11.53
N HIS A 25 -0.29 31.61 10.95
CA HIS A 25 -0.86 30.49 11.67
C HIS A 25 0.20 30.03 12.68
N SER A 26 0.09 30.48 13.93
CA SER A 26 1.06 30.22 15.01
C SER A 26 0.82 28.88 15.72
N SER A 27 -0.24 28.14 15.38
CA SER A 27 -0.44 26.81 15.91
C SER A 27 0.46 25.80 15.20
N PRO A 28 1.15 24.91 15.95
CA PRO A 28 1.90 23.83 15.35
C PRO A 28 0.96 22.94 14.53
N VAL A 29 1.33 22.62 13.28
CA VAL A 29 0.58 21.65 12.47
C VAL A 29 0.54 20.34 13.25
N CYS A 30 -0.63 19.92 13.68
CA CYS A 30 -0.81 18.65 14.36
C CYS A 30 -0.50 17.51 13.36
N LEU A 31 0.74 17.02 13.35
CA LEU A 31 1.22 15.93 12.50
C LEU A 31 0.63 14.60 12.98
N LYS A 32 -0.64 14.35 12.61
CA LYS A 32 -1.28 13.06 12.83
C LYS A 32 -0.64 12.02 11.92
N ALA A 33 -0.01 10.99 12.49
CA ALA A 33 0.55 9.87 11.73
C ALA A 33 -0.54 9.13 10.95
N ARG A 34 -0.38 9.02 9.62
CA ARG A 34 -1.35 8.41 8.69
C ARG A 34 -0.92 7.06 8.11
N ALA A 35 0.36 6.70 8.23
CA ALA A 35 0.92 5.50 7.62
C ALA A 35 0.24 4.22 8.14
N ALA A 36 -0.28 3.40 7.22
CA ALA A 36 -0.92 2.10 7.49
C ALA A 36 -1.92 2.13 8.67
N ARG A 37 -2.75 3.19 8.72
CA ARG A 37 -3.85 3.33 9.67
C ARG A 37 -5.16 3.49 8.92
N VAL A 38 -6.11 2.60 9.18
CA VAL A 38 -7.49 2.78 8.71
C VAL A 38 -8.17 3.82 9.60
N ARG A 39 -8.70 4.88 9.00
CA ARG A 39 -9.44 5.92 9.72
C ARG A 39 -10.79 5.36 10.20
N ALA A 40 -11.15 5.70 11.43
CA ALA A 40 -12.47 5.42 11.99
C ALA A 40 -13.54 6.18 11.19
N GLY A 41 -14.67 5.53 10.97
CA GLY A 41 -15.85 6.03 10.28
C GLY A 41 -17.06 5.98 11.21
N ARG A 42 -18.20 5.53 10.67
CA ARG A 42 -19.48 5.40 11.39
C ARG A 42 -19.63 4.08 12.15
N GLY A 43 -18.68 3.15 12.03
CA GLY A 43 -18.81 1.80 12.57
C GLY A 43 -19.30 0.76 11.56
N ASP A 44 -19.46 1.12 10.28
CA ASP A 44 -19.93 0.19 9.23
C ASP A 44 -18.77 -0.49 8.50
N LYS A 45 -17.53 0.00 8.67
CA LYS A 45 -16.39 -0.44 7.88
C LYS A 45 -15.74 -1.68 8.49
N ALA A 46 -16.00 -2.84 7.89
CA ALA A 46 -15.30 -4.08 8.23
C ALA A 46 -13.79 -3.98 7.89
N VAL A 47 -12.94 -4.33 8.85
CA VAL A 47 -11.48 -4.39 8.69
C VAL A 47 -10.93 -5.75 9.11
N THR A 48 -9.94 -6.26 8.36
CA THR A 48 -9.20 -7.48 8.71
C THR A 48 -8.25 -7.21 9.87
N TYR A 49 -7.80 -8.28 10.54
CA TYR A 49 -6.84 -8.20 11.63
C TYR A 49 -5.57 -7.43 11.22
N GLU A 50 -5.04 -7.76 10.04
CA GLU A 50 -3.86 -7.10 9.48
C GLU A 50 -4.08 -5.60 9.27
N GLN A 51 -5.24 -5.17 8.78
CA GLN A 51 -5.56 -3.75 8.53
C GLN A 51 -5.92 -2.97 9.81
N ALA A 52 -6.38 -3.68 10.85
CA ALA A 52 -6.89 -3.10 12.09
C ALA A 52 -5.80 -2.53 13.01
N HIS A 53 -4.56 -3.00 12.89
CA HIS A 53 -3.45 -2.63 13.76
C HIS A 53 -2.45 -1.69 13.06
N ALA A 54 -2.06 -0.63 13.77
CA ALA A 54 -1.07 0.33 13.30
C ALA A 54 0.37 -0.26 13.29
N PRO A 55 1.31 0.37 12.55
CA PRO A 55 2.67 -0.17 12.34
C PRO A 55 3.50 -0.42 13.61
N HIS A 56 3.30 0.37 14.67
CA HIS A 56 4.02 0.18 15.93
C HIS A 56 3.63 -1.11 16.69
N HIS A 57 2.61 -1.84 16.24
CA HIS A 57 2.24 -3.14 16.80
C HIS A 57 2.91 -4.32 16.09
N ILE A 58 3.73 -4.08 15.06
CA ILE A 58 4.55 -5.12 14.42
C ILE A 58 5.56 -5.62 15.47
N GLY A 59 5.64 -6.94 15.66
CA GLY A 59 6.44 -7.59 16.70
C GLY A 59 5.73 -7.75 18.05
N HIS A 60 4.57 -7.10 18.25
CA HIS A 60 3.79 -7.20 19.50
C HIS A 60 2.46 -7.95 19.30
N ARG A 61 1.63 -7.47 18.38
CA ARG A 61 0.32 -8.06 18.04
C ARG A 61 0.33 -8.68 16.66
N LYS A 62 1.12 -8.09 15.75
CA LYS A 62 1.25 -8.53 14.36
C LYS A 62 2.63 -9.10 14.10
N GLY A 63 2.69 -10.13 13.26
CA GLY A 63 3.93 -10.66 12.71
C GLY A 63 4.38 -9.94 11.44
N TRP A 64 5.24 -10.60 10.67
CA TRP A 64 5.72 -10.14 9.36
C TRP A 64 5.08 -10.96 8.24
N LEU A 65 4.72 -10.28 7.15
CA LEU A 65 4.13 -10.89 5.96
C LEU A 65 5.17 -11.47 4.99
N SER A 66 6.45 -11.19 5.21
CA SER A 66 7.56 -11.80 4.49
C SER A 66 8.64 -12.22 5.47
N LEU A 67 9.07 -13.47 5.36
CA LEU A 67 10.10 -14.06 6.19
C LEU A 67 11.26 -14.53 5.31
N HIS A 68 12.42 -13.90 5.48
CA HIS A 68 13.67 -14.20 4.81
C HIS A 68 14.86 -13.80 5.69
N THR A 69 16.06 -14.33 5.39
CA THR A 69 17.27 -14.09 6.19
C THR A 69 17.95 -12.75 5.90
N GLY A 70 17.73 -12.15 4.73
CA GLY A 70 18.49 -10.97 4.28
C GLY A 70 18.43 -9.71 5.17
N ASN A 71 17.48 -9.58 6.11
CA ASN A 71 17.42 -8.44 7.04
C ASN A 71 18.15 -8.71 8.37
N LEU A 72 18.76 -9.88 8.55
CA LEU A 72 19.56 -10.19 9.73
C LEU A 72 20.91 -9.45 9.67
N CYS A 73 21.50 -9.22 10.84
CA CYS A 73 22.79 -8.54 10.93
C CYS A 73 23.88 -9.36 10.23
N GLY A 74 24.61 -8.74 9.30
CA GLY A 74 25.68 -9.39 8.53
C GLY A 74 25.22 -10.18 7.31
N GLU A 75 23.91 -10.29 7.07
CA GLU A 75 23.38 -10.97 5.88
C GLU A 75 23.28 -10.03 4.67
N ALA A 76 23.36 -10.61 3.48
CA ALA A 76 23.25 -9.89 2.21
C ALA A 76 21.92 -10.18 1.48
N GLY A 77 21.65 -9.42 0.42
CA GLY A 77 20.54 -9.69 -0.50
C GLY A 77 19.17 -9.15 -0.10
N ALA A 78 19.05 -8.34 0.97
CA ALA A 78 17.79 -7.72 1.39
C ALA A 78 17.07 -6.98 0.25
N ALA A 79 17.82 -6.18 -0.53
CA ALA A 79 17.25 -5.39 -1.62
C ALA A 79 16.61 -6.26 -2.72
N GLN A 80 17.27 -7.35 -3.11
CA GLN A 80 16.76 -8.28 -4.12
C GLN A 80 15.47 -8.95 -3.61
N ARG A 81 15.46 -9.40 -2.35
CA ARG A 81 14.26 -10.02 -1.74
C ARG A 81 13.10 -9.04 -1.64
N ALA A 82 13.35 -7.77 -1.34
CA ALA A 82 12.31 -6.75 -1.31
C ALA A 82 11.67 -6.51 -2.69
N ILE A 83 12.47 -6.51 -3.76
CA ILE A 83 11.97 -6.37 -5.14
C ILE A 83 11.14 -7.59 -5.54
N GLU A 84 11.62 -8.80 -5.23
CA GLU A 84 10.88 -10.04 -5.46
C GLU A 84 9.53 -10.04 -4.73
N ASP A 85 9.50 -9.62 -3.46
CA ASP A 85 8.27 -9.57 -2.67
C ASP A 85 7.26 -8.57 -3.24
N ALA A 86 7.73 -7.40 -3.65
CA ALA A 86 6.89 -6.39 -4.27
C ALA A 86 6.31 -6.89 -5.61
N PHE A 87 7.12 -7.60 -6.41
CA PHE A 87 6.67 -8.23 -7.65
C PHE A 87 5.64 -9.32 -7.37
N LEU A 88 5.92 -10.27 -6.49
CA LEU A 88 5.02 -11.39 -6.15
C LEU A 88 3.65 -10.88 -5.68
N ARG A 89 3.61 -9.83 -4.86
CA ARG A 89 2.37 -9.22 -4.39
C ARG A 89 1.53 -8.64 -5.53
N ARG A 90 2.17 -7.96 -6.48
CA ARG A 90 1.48 -7.39 -7.65
C ARG A 90 1.06 -8.47 -8.64
N PHE A 91 1.93 -9.45 -8.90
CA PHE A 91 1.67 -10.57 -9.79
C PHE A 91 0.45 -11.35 -9.31
N LEU A 92 0.44 -11.80 -8.05
CA LEU A 92 -0.67 -12.59 -7.50
C LEU A 92 -1.96 -11.78 -7.36
N ALA A 93 -1.89 -10.48 -7.07
CA ALA A 93 -3.07 -9.62 -7.11
C ALA A 93 -3.67 -9.51 -8.53
N GLY A 94 -2.83 -9.58 -9.57
CA GLY A 94 -3.25 -9.63 -10.97
C GLY A 94 -3.73 -11.01 -11.42
N THR A 95 -3.08 -12.09 -10.98
CA THR A 95 -3.47 -13.48 -11.29
C THR A 95 -4.79 -13.87 -10.64
N PHE A 96 -5.05 -13.36 -9.43
CA PHE A 96 -6.24 -13.63 -8.64
C PHE A 96 -7.06 -12.35 -8.41
N PRO A 97 -7.69 -11.79 -9.46
CA PRO A 97 -8.37 -10.51 -9.38
C PRO A 97 -9.58 -10.58 -8.44
N GLY A 98 -9.56 -9.78 -7.38
CA GLY A 98 -10.69 -9.67 -6.42
C GLY A 98 -10.92 -10.91 -5.54
N LEU A 99 -10.04 -11.92 -5.59
CA LEU A 99 -10.19 -13.15 -4.82
C LEU A 99 -9.40 -13.14 -3.52
N LEU A 100 -8.34 -12.34 -3.42
CA LEU A 100 -7.51 -12.26 -2.23
C LEU A 100 -8.33 -11.67 -1.07
N ALA A 101 -8.60 -12.49 -0.07
CA ALA A 101 -9.37 -12.10 1.11
C ALA A 101 -8.50 -11.29 2.10
N ASP A 102 -7.20 -11.59 2.17
CA ASP A 102 -6.23 -10.87 3.00
C ASP A 102 -4.88 -10.73 2.29
N GLU A 103 -3.93 -10.06 2.94
CA GLU A 103 -2.58 -9.89 2.39
C GLU A 103 -1.80 -11.21 2.31
N LEU A 104 -0.89 -11.28 1.32
CA LEU A 104 -0.08 -12.47 1.06
C LEU A 104 1.02 -12.65 2.10
N VAL A 105 1.24 -13.93 2.49
CA VAL A 105 2.30 -14.35 3.40
C VAL A 105 3.38 -15.09 2.61
N LEU A 106 4.59 -14.54 2.60
CA LEU A 106 5.74 -15.05 1.87
C LEU A 106 6.73 -15.70 2.84
N LYS A 107 7.12 -16.94 2.56
CA LYS A 107 8.07 -17.70 3.39
C LYS A 107 9.19 -18.21 2.50
N ARG A 108 10.43 -17.83 2.79
CA ARG A 108 11.63 -18.39 2.14
C ARG A 108 12.30 -19.40 3.05
N ARG A 109 12.48 -20.62 2.57
CA ARG A 109 13.18 -21.71 3.27
C ARG A 109 14.32 -22.19 2.39
N GLY A 110 15.50 -21.60 2.55
CA GLY A 110 16.62 -21.83 1.63
C GLY A 110 16.22 -21.44 0.19
N ASN A 111 16.33 -22.40 -0.74
CA ASN A 111 15.95 -22.20 -2.15
C ASN A 111 14.42 -22.29 -2.40
N LEU A 112 13.63 -22.78 -1.44
CA LEU A 112 12.18 -22.93 -1.61
C LEU A 112 11.45 -21.61 -1.29
N LEU A 113 10.67 -21.12 -2.25
CA LEU A 113 9.72 -20.03 -2.05
C LEU A 113 8.33 -20.61 -1.79
N VAL A 114 7.81 -20.46 -0.58
CA VAL A 114 6.44 -20.83 -0.23
C VAL A 114 5.59 -19.58 -0.13
N VAL A 115 4.55 -19.51 -0.95
CA VAL A 115 3.62 -18.39 -0.99
C VAL A 115 2.26 -18.85 -0.49
N CYS A 116 1.82 -18.30 0.65
CA CYS A 116 0.53 -18.62 1.24
C CYS A 116 -0.48 -17.50 0.93
N ALA A 117 -1.66 -17.89 0.43
CA ALA A 117 -2.72 -16.95 0.09
C ALA A 117 -4.09 -17.39 0.64
N LEU A 118 -4.85 -16.44 1.18
CA LEU A 118 -6.25 -16.61 1.55
C LEU A 118 -7.15 -16.14 0.41
N LEU A 119 -7.95 -17.05 -0.13
CA LEU A 119 -8.81 -16.80 -1.29
C LEU A 119 -10.30 -16.92 -0.97
N GLY A 120 -11.11 -16.05 -1.57
CA GLY A 120 -12.57 -16.17 -1.60
C GLY A 120 -13.03 -17.27 -2.55
N ARG A 121 -14.17 -17.90 -2.23
CA ARG A 121 -14.77 -19.00 -3.02
C ARG A 121 -15.58 -18.52 -4.23
N ALA A 122 -15.04 -17.61 -5.03
CA ALA A 122 -15.76 -17.07 -6.21
C ALA A 122 -15.48 -17.83 -7.52
N LEU A 123 -14.36 -18.55 -7.63
CA LEU A 123 -14.02 -19.33 -8.82
C LEU A 123 -14.25 -20.83 -8.62
N PRO A 124 -14.60 -21.56 -9.69
CA PRO A 124 -14.71 -22.99 -9.63
C PRO A 124 -13.31 -23.65 -9.48
N PRO A 125 -13.23 -24.83 -8.85
CA PRO A 125 -11.95 -25.47 -8.52
C PRO A 125 -11.02 -25.71 -9.71
N HIS A 126 -11.55 -26.09 -10.88
CA HIS A 126 -10.73 -26.40 -12.06
C HIS A 126 -9.93 -25.19 -12.56
N LYS A 127 -10.52 -23.97 -12.51
CA LYS A 127 -9.80 -22.73 -12.86
C LYS A 127 -8.74 -22.38 -11.82
N LEU A 128 -9.04 -22.62 -10.54
CA LEU A 128 -8.09 -22.39 -9.46
C LEU A 128 -6.85 -23.30 -9.59
N TYR A 129 -7.04 -24.60 -9.87
CA TYR A 129 -5.93 -25.51 -10.11
C TYR A 129 -5.12 -25.15 -11.36
N PHE A 130 -5.78 -24.67 -12.42
CA PHE A 130 -5.10 -24.16 -13.60
C PHE A 130 -4.20 -22.95 -13.26
N LEU A 131 -4.75 -21.94 -12.56
CA LEU A 131 -4.00 -20.76 -12.16
C LEU A 131 -2.87 -21.08 -11.17
N LEU A 132 -3.10 -22.06 -10.29
CA LEU A 132 -2.09 -22.58 -9.37
C LEU A 132 -0.90 -23.13 -10.16
N GLY A 133 -1.13 -24.09 -11.07
CA GLY A 133 -0.07 -24.67 -11.89
C GLY A 133 0.62 -23.65 -12.80
N TYR A 134 -0.14 -22.73 -13.40
CA TYR A 134 0.40 -21.62 -14.18
C TYR A 134 1.35 -20.75 -13.35
N ALA A 135 0.94 -20.34 -12.15
CA ALA A 135 1.75 -19.47 -11.31
C ALA A 135 3.00 -20.18 -10.77
N GLU A 136 2.89 -21.45 -10.33
CA GLU A 136 4.05 -22.22 -9.84
C GLU A 136 5.09 -22.43 -10.95
N THR A 137 4.65 -22.84 -12.14
CA THR A 137 5.55 -23.09 -13.27
C THR A 137 6.20 -21.82 -13.80
N LEU A 138 5.44 -20.73 -13.96
CA LEU A 138 5.96 -19.45 -14.42
C LEU A 138 6.96 -18.88 -13.41
N LEU A 139 6.59 -18.81 -12.13
CA LEU A 139 7.46 -18.24 -11.10
C LEU A 139 8.71 -19.10 -10.88
N GLY A 140 8.58 -20.44 -10.97
CA GLY A 140 9.72 -21.34 -10.91
C GLY A 140 10.71 -21.12 -12.06
N ASN A 141 10.21 -20.94 -13.28
CA ASN A 141 11.04 -20.64 -14.44
C ASN A 141 11.64 -19.23 -14.42
N PHE A 142 10.94 -18.26 -13.83
CA PHE A 142 11.37 -16.86 -13.75
C PHE A 142 12.47 -16.67 -12.69
N TYR A 143 12.26 -17.17 -11.48
CA TYR A 143 13.20 -17.02 -10.37
C TYR A 143 14.28 -18.11 -10.30
N LYS A 144 14.17 -19.15 -11.14
CA LYS A 144 15.08 -20.32 -11.13
C LYS A 144 15.13 -21.04 -9.78
N CYS A 145 14.01 -21.00 -9.04
CA CYS A 145 13.88 -21.63 -7.74
C CYS A 145 12.55 -22.41 -7.66
N PRO A 146 12.45 -23.46 -6.85
CA PRO A 146 11.18 -24.14 -6.63
C PRO A 146 10.20 -23.23 -5.89
N VAL A 147 9.05 -22.98 -6.50
CA VAL A 147 7.96 -22.17 -5.94
C VAL A 147 6.78 -23.08 -5.61
N ARG A 148 6.25 -22.95 -4.40
CA ARG A 148 5.05 -23.68 -3.94
C ARG A 148 3.99 -22.69 -3.48
N LEU A 149 2.80 -22.81 -4.04
CA LEU A 149 1.65 -21.98 -3.69
C LEU A 149 0.69 -22.75 -2.77
N GLU A 150 0.49 -22.24 -1.56
CA GLU A 150 -0.44 -22.80 -0.57
C GLU A 150 -1.69 -21.91 -0.51
N LEU A 151 -2.80 -22.43 -1.05
CA LEU A 151 -4.07 -21.71 -1.11
C LEU A 151 -5.02 -22.22 -0.03
N GLN A 152 -5.58 -21.30 0.76
CA GLN A 152 -6.64 -21.60 1.71
C GLN A 152 -7.90 -20.83 1.32
N THR A 153 -9.01 -21.54 1.11
CA THR A 153 -10.28 -20.93 0.70
C THR A 153 -11.16 -20.58 1.89
N VAL A 154 -11.71 -19.37 1.88
CA VAL A 154 -12.60 -18.84 2.92
C VAL A 154 -13.91 -18.42 2.24
N PRO A 155 -15.09 -18.69 2.83
CA PRO A 155 -16.38 -18.32 2.23
C PRO A 155 -16.52 -16.80 2.06
N THR A 156 -16.13 -16.02 3.07
CA THR A 156 -16.21 -14.56 3.09
C THR A 156 -14.94 -13.97 3.72
N ARG A 157 -14.67 -12.69 3.45
CA ARG A 157 -13.55 -11.98 4.06
C ARG A 157 -13.76 -11.89 5.58
N VAL A 158 -12.79 -12.35 6.36
CA VAL A 158 -12.91 -12.44 7.83
C VAL A 158 -12.84 -11.04 8.46
N PRO A 159 -13.93 -10.50 9.01
CA PRO A 159 -13.89 -9.21 9.71
C PRO A 159 -13.32 -9.42 11.11
N TYR A 160 -12.36 -8.59 11.52
CA TYR A 160 -11.86 -8.58 12.90
C TYR A 160 -12.62 -7.58 13.77
N LYS A 161 -12.85 -6.38 13.24
CA LYS A 161 -13.65 -5.33 13.90
C LYS A 161 -14.31 -4.43 12.86
N TYR A 162 -15.27 -3.64 13.32
CA TYR A 162 -15.90 -2.60 12.54
C TYR A 162 -15.45 -1.22 13.05
N LEU A 163 -15.10 -0.33 12.13
CA LEU A 163 -14.56 1.01 12.39
C LEU A 163 -15.43 2.12 11.82
#